data_AF-A0A913XPQ8-F1
#
_entry.id   AF-A0A913XPQ8-F1
#
_cell.length_a   1.000
_cell.length_b   1.000
_cell.length_c   1.000
_cell.angle_alpha   90.00
_cell.angle_beta   90.00
_cell.angle_gamma   90.00
#
_symmetry.space_group_name_H-M   'P 1'
#
loop_
_entity.id
_entity.type
_entity.pdbx_description
1 polymer ?
#
loop_
_entity_poly.entity_id
_entity_poly.type
_entity_poly.pdbx_seq_one_letter_code
_entity_poly.pdbx_strand_id
1 'polypeptide(L)'
;MEAVFEFVKSEEILKGLACIMFGVPVFGARQARPARLFHTLLSGILVLFIWFSCSFQLYCVKTYWRSSDYTPQIPIETLLLIIPLNISQTVSFTLMVWYFYNPCNDFSHSKTRLVPHFEYMPEGYQIDVGPEGNDWKHANILLFFGVVGVALVLYVSFGLNVYFDFVGIHDFTANIHDWRRALYYGSCAVIYWGFFSVVVACCIFYICCKDIMQHIEHTETIIVKKARNYLMARQYHDCLLSYAENVMKSMKLWFGIHTLLFMFIIVSVSFEWVTAFSGKKHYNDIAIVVLSQTVGSFFIAFNFAFPILAASRVTAKFESMYRNINRRWCPDELPQVEVLMDYCRRCEAGFTLFGVKLTAQLALISLLSCFVGFFKLYKKVE
;
A
#
# COMPACT_ATOMS: atom_id res chain seq x y z
N MET A 1 -9.97 -22.03 20.46
CA MET A 1 -10.19 -21.73 19.02
C MET A 1 -10.94 -20.41 18.85
N GLU A 2 -11.99 -20.16 19.63
CA GLU A 2 -12.78 -18.92 19.61
C GLU A 2 -11.96 -17.64 19.90
N ALA A 3 -11.07 -17.68 20.91
CA ALA A 3 -10.16 -16.57 21.21
C ALA A 3 -9.19 -16.21 20.05
N VAL A 4 -8.80 -17.19 19.22
CA VAL A 4 -7.95 -16.94 18.04
C VAL A 4 -8.77 -16.24 16.94
N PHE A 5 -10.04 -16.63 16.77
CA PHE A 5 -10.93 -15.98 15.83
C PHE A 5 -11.27 -14.54 16.22
N GLU A 6 -11.42 -14.26 17.51
CA GLU A 6 -11.60 -12.89 18.01
C GLU A 6 -10.34 -12.05 17.84
N PHE A 7 -9.17 -12.63 18.11
CA PHE A 7 -7.90 -11.93 17.93
C PHE A 7 -7.66 -11.53 16.47
N VAL A 8 -7.98 -12.40 15.51
CA VAL A 8 -7.85 -12.09 14.07
C VAL A 8 -8.82 -10.97 13.62
N LYS A 9 -9.94 -10.76 14.32
CA LYS A 9 -10.87 -9.64 14.07
C LYS A 9 -10.46 -8.34 14.76
N SER A 10 -9.34 -8.33 15.49
CA SER A 10 -8.89 -7.18 16.26
C SER A 10 -8.06 -6.21 15.42
N GLU A 11 -8.25 -4.92 15.66
CA GLU A 11 -7.41 -3.84 15.13
C GLU A 11 -6.02 -3.80 15.78
N GLU A 12 -5.84 -4.45 16.93
CA GLU A 12 -4.60 -4.40 17.73
C GLU A 12 -3.38 -4.96 16.99
N ILE A 13 -3.57 -5.91 16.07
CA ILE A 13 -2.47 -6.49 15.28
C ILE A 13 -1.86 -5.41 14.38
N LEU A 14 -2.69 -4.74 13.57
CA LEU A 14 -2.22 -3.72 12.64
C LEU A 14 -1.70 -2.48 13.38
N LYS A 15 -2.33 -2.10 14.50
CA LYS A 15 -1.85 -1.03 15.39
C LYS A 15 -0.47 -1.33 15.97
N GLY A 16 -0.29 -2.55 16.50
CA GLY A 16 0.97 -3.01 17.07
C GLY A 16 2.09 -2.98 16.03
N LEU A 17 1.82 -3.49 14.82
CA LEU A 17 2.79 -3.43 13.74
C LEU A 17 3.06 -2.00 13.26
N ALA A 18 2.04 -1.13 13.16
CA ALA A 18 2.24 0.27 12.80
C ALA A 18 3.14 0.99 13.82
N CYS A 19 2.97 0.70 15.12
CA CYS A 19 3.85 1.24 16.15
C CYS A 19 5.28 0.73 16.05
N ILE A 20 5.45 -0.58 15.87
CA ILE A 20 6.78 -1.17 15.75
C ILE A 20 7.49 -0.60 14.52
N MET A 21 6.81 -0.60 13.37
CA MET A 21 7.40 -0.22 12.07
C MET A 21 7.66 1.28 11.97
N PHE A 22 6.70 2.12 12.35
CA PHE A 22 6.74 3.56 12.12
C PHE A 22 6.96 4.40 13.39
N GLY A 23 7.09 3.77 14.56
CA GLY A 23 7.27 4.49 15.83
C GLY A 23 6.01 5.16 16.36
N VAL A 24 4.83 4.82 15.84
CA VAL A 24 3.54 5.47 16.17
C VAL A 24 3.08 5.15 17.60
N PRO A 25 2.64 6.14 18.40
CA PRO A 25 2.12 5.88 19.74
C PRO A 25 0.78 5.11 19.70
N VAL A 26 0.77 3.84 20.11
CA VAL A 26 -0.45 2.98 20.18
C VAL A 26 -1.44 3.47 21.23
N PHE A 27 -0.95 4.07 22.32
CA PHE A 27 -1.73 4.40 23.50
C PHE A 27 -1.89 5.91 23.71
N GLY A 28 -2.97 6.47 23.16
CA GLY A 28 -3.70 7.62 23.66
C GLY A 28 -3.01 8.98 23.52
N ALA A 29 -3.74 9.93 22.93
CA ALA A 29 -3.40 11.35 22.91
C ALA A 29 -3.35 12.04 24.29
N ARG A 30 -3.50 11.27 25.39
CA ARG A 30 -3.16 11.68 26.76
C ARG A 30 -1.79 11.16 27.23
N GLN A 31 -0.91 10.74 26.32
CA GLN A 31 0.49 10.57 26.67
C GLN A 31 1.07 11.93 27.08
N ALA A 32 1.65 11.98 28.28
CA ALA A 32 2.40 13.12 28.75
C ALA A 32 3.41 13.56 27.66
N ARG A 33 3.60 14.88 27.50
CA ARG A 33 4.59 15.49 26.57
C ARG A 33 5.88 14.67 26.34
N PRO A 34 6.54 14.06 27.36
CA PRO A 34 7.74 13.25 27.13
C PRO A 34 7.55 12.02 26.23
N ALA A 35 6.43 11.29 26.33
CA ALA A 35 6.22 10.07 25.54
C ALA A 35 5.99 10.40 24.04
N ARG A 36 5.27 11.50 23.75
CA ARG A 36 5.13 11.99 22.38
C ARG A 36 6.48 12.38 21.79
N LEU A 37 7.32 13.06 22.57
CA LEU A 37 8.66 13.47 22.14
C LEU A 37 9.56 12.25 21.85
N PHE A 38 9.50 11.21 22.68
CA PHE A 38 10.21 9.94 22.44
C PHE A 38 9.80 9.29 21.11
N HIS A 39 8.49 9.15 20.85
CA HIS A 39 8.00 8.54 19.61
C HIS A 39 8.36 9.37 18.36
N THR A 40 8.31 10.70 18.46
CA THR A 40 8.77 11.58 17.36
C THR A 40 10.28 11.44 17.11
N LEU A 41 11.10 11.40 18.17
CA LEU A 41 12.55 11.19 18.03
C LEU A 41 12.87 9.81 17.44
N LEU A 42 12.20 8.76 17.92
CA LEU A 42 12.35 7.40 17.41
C LEU A 42 12.01 7.34 15.92
N SER A 43 10.88 7.91 15.51
CA SER A 43 10.46 7.97 14.10
C SER A 43 11.47 8.75 13.26
N GLY A 44 12.00 9.86 13.76
CA GLY A 44 13.06 10.63 13.10
C GLY A 44 14.34 9.81 12.90
N ILE A 45 14.77 9.06 13.93
CA ILE A 45 15.93 8.16 13.84
C ILE A 45 15.68 7.05 12.82
N LEU A 46 14.48 6.44 12.81
CA LEU A 46 14.13 5.39 11.84
C LEU A 46 14.13 5.92 10.40
N VAL A 47 13.60 7.13 10.17
CA VAL A 47 13.65 7.80 8.85
C VAL A 47 15.10 8.07 8.43
N LEU A 48 15.95 8.59 9.31
CA LEU A 48 17.37 8.79 8.99
C LEU A 48 18.06 7.47 8.67
N PHE A 49 17.76 6.41 9.42
CA PHE A 49 18.39 5.11 9.26
C PHE A 49 17.96 4.41 7.96
N ILE A 50 16.70 4.54 7.53
CA ILE A 50 16.23 3.99 6.26
C ILE A 50 16.83 4.73 5.06
N TRP A 51 16.94 6.06 5.12
CA TRP A 51 17.60 6.85 4.08
C TRP A 51 19.12 6.59 4.02
N PHE A 52 19.77 6.44 5.18
CA PHE A 52 21.17 6.04 5.25
C PHE A 52 21.37 4.67 4.59
N SER A 53 20.54 3.68 4.94
CA SER A 53 20.64 2.33 4.40
C SER A 53 20.37 2.28 2.89
N CYS A 54 19.38 3.04 2.40
CA CYS A 54 19.13 3.21 0.98
C CYS A 54 20.36 3.79 0.27
N SER A 55 20.94 4.88 0.82
CA SER A 55 22.10 5.54 0.24
C SER A 55 23.34 4.65 0.24
N PHE A 56 23.56 3.91 1.33
CA PHE A 56 24.67 2.97 1.47
C PHE A 56 24.57 1.82 0.46
N GLN A 57 23.37 1.30 0.25
CA GLN A 57 23.14 0.23 -0.72
C GLN A 57 23.32 0.71 -2.16
N LEU A 58 22.81 1.89 -2.51
CA LEU A 58 23.10 2.52 -3.81
C LEU A 58 24.61 2.77 -4.00
N TYR A 59 25.33 3.13 -2.94
CA TYR A 59 26.79 3.26 -2.97
C TYR A 59 27.49 1.91 -3.20
N CYS A 60 27.10 0.84 -2.51
CA CYS A 60 27.63 -0.51 -2.70
C CYS A 60 27.41 -0.99 -4.14
N VAL A 61 26.17 -0.85 -4.64
CA VAL A 61 25.79 -1.20 -6.01
C VAL A 61 26.63 -0.43 -7.03
N LYS A 62 26.77 0.89 -6.87
CA LYS A 62 27.60 1.74 -7.75
C LYS A 62 29.07 1.35 -7.71
N THR A 63 29.61 1.03 -6.53
CA THR A 63 31.03 0.72 -6.34
C THR A 63 31.36 -0.65 -6.94
N TYR A 64 30.51 -1.64 -6.68
CA TYR A 64 30.62 -2.97 -7.28
C TYR A 64 30.49 -2.91 -8.81
N TRP A 65 29.57 -2.09 -9.33
CA TRP A 65 29.44 -1.86 -10.78
C TRP A 65 30.65 -1.21 -11.45
N ARG A 66 31.47 -0.44 -10.72
CA ARG A 66 32.57 0.35 -11.29
C ARG A 66 33.96 -0.26 -11.07
N SER A 67 34.09 -1.30 -10.26
CA SER A 67 35.40 -1.89 -9.96
C SER A 67 36.01 -2.50 -11.23
N SER A 68 37.28 -2.19 -11.50
CA SER A 68 38.05 -2.75 -12.62
C SER A 68 38.73 -4.08 -12.26
N ASP A 69 38.97 -4.31 -10.98
CA ASP A 69 39.65 -5.52 -10.46
C ASP A 69 38.66 -6.70 -10.30
N TYR A 70 37.38 -6.37 -10.14
CA TYR A 70 36.26 -7.30 -10.19
C TYR A 70 35.47 -6.95 -11.43
N THR A 71 35.56 -7.72 -12.52
CA THR A 71 34.73 -7.52 -13.72
C THR A 71 33.29 -7.24 -13.31
N PRO A 72 32.66 -6.10 -13.66
CA PRO A 72 31.37 -5.74 -13.11
C PRO A 72 30.29 -6.72 -13.59
N GLN A 73 29.63 -7.41 -12.64
CA GLN A 73 28.76 -8.58 -12.94
C GLN A 73 27.25 -8.32 -12.80
N ILE A 74 26.80 -7.21 -12.23
CA ILE A 74 25.35 -6.99 -12.09
C ILE A 74 24.75 -6.76 -13.49
N PRO A 75 23.65 -7.40 -13.87
CA PRO A 75 22.90 -7.06 -15.08
C PRO A 75 22.21 -5.68 -14.95
N ILE A 76 22.11 -4.94 -16.05
CA ILE A 76 21.48 -3.61 -16.03
C ILE A 76 19.99 -3.71 -15.64
N GLU A 77 19.35 -4.83 -15.98
CA GLU A 77 17.98 -5.17 -15.62
C GLU A 77 17.81 -5.27 -14.10
N THR A 78 18.76 -5.89 -13.42
CA THR A 78 18.78 -5.98 -11.97
C THR A 78 18.92 -4.59 -11.32
N LEU A 79 19.75 -3.71 -11.88
CA LEU A 79 19.83 -2.31 -11.43
C LEU A 79 18.50 -1.56 -11.58
N LEU A 80 17.82 -1.76 -12.73
CA LEU A 80 16.53 -1.15 -13.03
C LEU A 80 15.42 -1.59 -12.05
N LEU A 81 15.60 -2.70 -11.33
CA LEU A 81 14.65 -3.17 -10.30
C LEU A 81 15.09 -2.81 -8.87
N ILE A 82 16.36 -2.98 -8.53
CA ILE A 82 16.90 -2.70 -7.17
C ILE A 82 16.69 -1.24 -6.80
N ILE A 83 16.97 -0.31 -7.72
CA ILE A 83 16.94 1.13 -7.44
C ILE A 83 15.51 1.60 -7.12
N PRO A 84 14.49 1.35 -7.97
CA PRO A 84 13.13 1.77 -7.68
C PRO A 84 12.52 1.07 -6.47
N LEU A 85 12.83 -0.21 -6.23
CA LEU A 85 12.34 -0.91 -5.04
C LEU A 85 12.87 -0.29 -3.75
N ASN A 86 14.17 0.02 -3.72
CA ASN A 86 14.79 0.69 -2.56
C ASN A 86 14.28 2.11 -2.37
N ILE A 87 14.06 2.86 -3.46
CA ILE A 87 13.48 4.20 -3.38
C ILE A 87 12.01 4.11 -2.92
N SER A 88 11.24 3.16 -3.45
CA SER A 88 9.83 2.96 -3.13
C SER A 88 9.60 2.70 -1.65
N GLN A 89 10.31 1.74 -1.06
CA GLN A 89 10.16 1.48 0.38
C GLN A 89 10.57 2.69 1.23
N THR A 90 11.64 3.40 0.85
CA THR A 90 12.20 4.51 1.64
C THR A 90 11.25 5.70 1.63
N VAL A 91 10.72 6.03 0.45
CA VAL A 91 9.75 7.11 0.28
C VAL A 91 8.41 6.72 0.93
N SER A 92 7.92 5.51 0.72
CA SER A 92 6.68 5.02 1.36
C SER A 92 6.77 5.06 2.88
N PHE A 93 7.91 4.66 3.46
CA PHE A 93 8.14 4.77 4.90
C PHE A 93 8.07 6.21 5.38
N THR A 94 8.79 7.11 4.69
CA THR A 94 8.84 8.54 5.04
C THR A 94 7.44 9.18 4.98
N LEU A 95 6.67 8.86 3.93
CA LEU A 95 5.31 9.37 3.77
C LEU A 95 4.34 8.81 4.80
N MET A 96 4.51 7.57 5.24
CA MET A 96 3.71 7.01 6.33
C MET A 96 4.04 7.63 7.68
N VAL A 97 5.31 7.88 7.97
CA VAL A 97 5.70 8.67 9.16
C VAL A 97 5.08 10.06 9.06
N TRP A 98 5.18 10.74 7.91
CA TRP A 98 4.53 12.03 7.74
C TRP A 98 3.01 11.92 7.94
N TYR A 99 2.33 10.91 7.41
CA TYR A 99 0.90 10.68 7.61
C TYR A 99 0.52 10.67 9.10
N PHE A 100 1.26 9.95 9.95
CA PHE A 100 0.96 9.86 11.39
C PHE A 100 1.33 11.11 12.20
N TYR A 101 2.34 11.85 11.76
CA TYR A 101 2.87 13.02 12.49
C TYR A 101 2.47 14.36 11.85
N ASN A 102 1.68 14.36 10.78
CA ASN A 102 1.17 15.57 10.15
C ASN A 102 0.18 16.26 11.10
N PRO A 103 0.39 17.54 11.48
CA PRO A 103 -0.53 18.28 12.34
C PRO A 103 -1.96 18.38 11.80
N CYS A 104 -2.14 18.24 10.48
CA CYS A 104 -3.46 18.23 9.85
C CYS A 104 -4.23 16.92 10.04
N ASN A 105 -3.57 15.84 10.46
CA ASN A 105 -4.20 14.53 10.68
C ASN A 105 -4.39 14.31 12.18
N ASP A 106 -5.64 14.44 12.64
CA ASP A 106 -5.94 14.28 14.06
C ASP A 106 -6.24 12.82 14.42
N PHE A 107 -5.29 12.11 15.01
CA PHE A 107 -5.51 10.75 15.50
C PHE A 107 -6.00 10.70 16.96
N SER A 108 -6.11 11.85 17.64
CA SER A 108 -6.46 11.90 19.06
C SER A 108 -7.92 11.56 19.33
N HIS A 109 -8.79 12.01 18.43
CA HIS A 109 -10.22 11.76 18.44
C HIS A 109 -10.62 10.58 17.54
N SER A 110 -9.65 9.90 16.93
CA SER A 110 -9.89 8.72 16.10
C SER A 110 -10.12 7.47 16.96
N LYS A 111 -11.20 6.74 16.65
CA LYS A 111 -11.51 5.44 17.26
C LYS A 111 -10.45 4.39 16.91
N THR A 112 -10.03 4.34 15.65
CA THR A 112 -9.10 3.32 15.14
C THR A 112 -7.63 3.73 15.31
N ARG A 113 -7.33 5.03 15.46
CA ARG A 113 -5.96 5.60 15.48
C ARG A 113 -5.08 5.26 14.26
N LEU A 114 -5.67 4.62 13.26
CA LEU A 114 -5.04 4.30 11.99
C LEU A 114 -5.61 5.16 10.86
N VAL A 115 -6.85 5.65 11.03
CA VAL A 115 -7.50 6.65 10.17
C VAL A 115 -7.58 7.96 10.96
N PRO A 116 -7.29 9.14 10.40
CA PRO A 116 -7.43 10.39 11.11
C PRO A 116 -8.91 10.67 11.36
N HIS A 117 -9.21 11.39 12.44
CA HIS A 117 -10.54 11.86 12.72
C HIS A 117 -10.90 12.99 11.75
N PHE A 118 -12.03 12.84 11.07
CA PHE A 118 -12.67 13.90 10.30
C PHE A 118 -14.13 13.97 10.71
N GLU A 119 -14.67 15.19 10.72
CA GLU A 119 -16.07 15.40 11.08
C GLU A 119 -17.00 14.73 10.06
N TYR A 120 -17.94 13.94 10.57
CA TYR A 120 -19.00 13.33 9.78
C TYR A 120 -20.31 13.52 10.54
N MET A 121 -20.99 14.61 10.17
CA MET A 121 -22.19 15.11 10.85
C MET A 121 -23.37 15.25 9.89
N PRO A 122 -23.82 14.17 9.22
CA PRO A 122 -24.89 14.29 8.24
C PRO A 122 -26.20 14.79 8.87
N GLU A 123 -26.46 14.46 10.13
CA GLU A 123 -27.66 14.86 10.88
C GLU A 123 -27.40 16.01 11.90
N GLY A 124 -26.26 16.71 11.79
CA GLY A 124 -25.90 17.83 12.68
C GLY A 124 -25.25 17.41 14.01
N TYR A 125 -24.90 16.14 14.16
CA TYR A 125 -24.09 15.61 15.26
C TYR A 125 -23.13 14.55 14.72
N GLN A 126 -21.99 14.36 15.40
CA GLN A 126 -20.98 13.37 15.00
C GLN A 126 -21.55 11.95 15.09
N ILE A 127 -21.45 11.21 13.99
CA ILE A 127 -21.80 9.78 13.94
C ILE A 127 -20.52 8.98 13.81
N ASP A 128 -20.31 8.06 14.76
CA ASP A 128 -19.19 7.13 14.71
C ASP A 128 -19.50 5.96 13.77
N VAL A 129 -19.13 6.13 12.50
CA VAL A 129 -19.08 5.07 11.50
C VAL A 129 -17.62 4.66 11.30
N GLY A 130 -17.36 3.38 11.07
CA GLY A 130 -15.99 2.92 10.85
C GLY A 130 -15.87 1.42 10.57
N PRO A 131 -14.65 0.91 10.37
CA PRO A 131 -14.41 -0.48 10.00
C PRO A 131 -14.90 -1.48 11.06
N GLU A 132 -15.54 -2.55 10.60
CA GLU A 132 -16.08 -3.60 11.46
C GLU A 132 -15.08 -4.75 11.67
N GLY A 133 -15.36 -5.65 12.64
CA GLY A 133 -14.50 -6.81 12.94
C GLY A 133 -14.16 -7.69 11.72
N ASN A 134 -15.08 -7.80 10.76
CA ASN A 134 -14.80 -8.51 9.52
C ASN A 134 -13.82 -7.75 8.62
N ASP A 135 -13.86 -6.41 8.57
CA ASP A 135 -12.88 -5.63 7.80
C ASP A 135 -11.48 -5.81 8.37
N TRP A 136 -11.35 -5.82 9.70
CA TRP A 136 -10.09 -6.11 10.41
C TRP A 136 -9.58 -7.53 10.15
N LYS A 137 -10.47 -8.53 10.14
CA LYS A 137 -10.11 -9.90 9.75
C LYS A 137 -9.49 -9.95 8.36
N HIS A 138 -10.09 -9.28 7.38
CA HIS A 138 -9.53 -9.25 6.02
C HIS A 138 -8.18 -8.54 5.99
N ALA A 139 -8.05 -7.40 6.66
CA ALA A 139 -6.79 -6.68 6.76
C ALA A 139 -5.68 -7.54 7.38
N ASN A 140 -5.97 -8.27 8.47
CA ASN A 140 -5.01 -9.12 9.14
C ASN A 140 -4.62 -10.35 8.31
N ILE A 141 -5.55 -10.93 7.56
CA ILE A 141 -5.24 -12.01 6.61
C ILE A 141 -4.30 -11.50 5.51
N LEU A 142 -4.60 -10.33 4.94
CA LEU A 142 -3.77 -9.70 3.91
C LEU A 142 -2.38 -9.36 4.45
N LEU A 143 -2.32 -8.78 5.65
CA LEU A 143 -1.09 -8.48 6.36
C LEU A 143 -0.22 -9.73 6.55
N PHE A 144 -0.82 -10.85 6.97
CA PHE A 144 -0.11 -12.13 7.08
C PHE A 144 0.48 -12.57 5.74
N PHE A 145 -0.32 -12.55 4.66
CA PHE A 145 0.17 -12.90 3.32
C PHE A 145 1.28 -11.96 2.83
N GLY A 146 1.17 -10.66 3.09
CA GLY A 146 2.21 -9.68 2.77
C GLY A 146 3.51 -9.95 3.52
N VAL A 147 3.45 -10.23 4.82
CA VAL A 147 4.61 -10.58 5.66
C VAL A 147 5.27 -11.87 5.17
N VAL A 148 4.48 -12.91 4.87
CA VAL A 148 4.99 -14.15 4.29
C VAL A 148 5.63 -13.88 2.93
N GLY A 149 5.03 -13.03 2.09
CA GLY A 149 5.59 -12.62 0.81
C GLY A 149 6.96 -11.97 0.94
N VAL A 150 7.12 -11.02 1.87
CA VAL A 150 8.43 -10.39 2.15
C VAL A 150 9.45 -11.42 2.63
N ALA A 151 9.05 -12.35 3.52
CA ALA A 151 9.92 -13.41 4.02
C ALA A 151 10.38 -14.36 2.91
N LEU A 152 9.48 -14.70 1.97
CA LEU A 152 9.83 -15.50 0.78
C LEU A 152 10.77 -14.74 -0.15
N VAL A 153 10.57 -13.43 -0.37
CA VAL A 153 11.51 -12.59 -1.13
C VAL A 153 12.89 -12.61 -0.48
N LEU A 154 12.97 -12.50 0.86
CA LEU A 154 14.23 -12.60 1.59
C LEU A 154 14.89 -13.97 1.37
N TYR A 155 14.13 -15.07 1.51
CA TYR A 155 14.65 -16.41 1.29
C TYR A 155 15.17 -16.62 -0.14
N VAL A 156 14.42 -16.18 -1.16
CA VAL A 156 14.84 -16.31 -2.56
C VAL A 156 16.03 -15.41 -2.88
N SER A 157 16.11 -14.22 -2.27
CA SER A 157 17.18 -13.25 -2.51
C SER A 157 18.49 -13.62 -1.82
N PHE A 158 18.45 -14.06 -0.55
CA PHE A 158 19.64 -14.39 0.25
C PHE A 158 20.00 -15.87 0.22
N GLY A 159 19.00 -16.76 0.20
CA GLY A 159 19.21 -18.21 0.22
C GLY A 159 19.45 -18.81 -1.15
N LEU A 160 18.82 -18.26 -2.20
CA LEU A 160 18.86 -18.82 -3.56
C LEU A 160 19.50 -17.88 -4.60
N ASN A 161 19.78 -16.62 -4.26
CA ASN A 161 20.39 -15.60 -5.14
C ASN A 161 19.74 -15.46 -6.53
N VAL A 162 18.41 -15.56 -6.60
CA VAL A 162 17.73 -15.67 -7.91
C VAL A 162 17.33 -14.31 -8.48
N TYR A 163 17.15 -13.30 -7.61
CA TYR A 163 16.45 -12.06 -7.96
C TYR A 163 17.34 -10.86 -8.17
N PHE A 164 18.23 -10.68 -7.22
CA PHE A 164 19.16 -9.58 -7.17
C PHE A 164 20.51 -10.27 -7.04
N ASP A 165 21.52 -9.85 -7.80
CA ASP A 165 22.88 -10.38 -7.72
C ASP A 165 23.53 -9.97 -6.39
N PHE A 166 22.89 -10.41 -5.31
CA PHE A 166 23.25 -10.14 -3.95
C PHE A 166 24.46 -10.98 -3.60
N VAL A 167 24.65 -12.19 -4.13
CA VAL A 167 25.89 -12.97 -3.93
C VAL A 167 27.10 -12.21 -4.45
N GLY A 168 27.05 -11.62 -5.65
CA GLY A 168 28.16 -10.79 -6.15
C GLY A 168 28.48 -9.62 -5.22
N ILE A 169 27.45 -8.92 -4.71
CA ILE A 169 27.60 -7.83 -3.74
C ILE A 169 28.05 -8.34 -2.36
N HIS A 170 27.53 -9.48 -1.90
CA HIS A 170 27.82 -10.11 -0.61
C HIS A 170 29.27 -10.57 -0.54
N ASP A 171 29.73 -11.28 -1.58
CA ASP A 171 31.09 -11.76 -1.70
C ASP A 171 32.07 -10.60 -1.83
N PHE A 172 31.71 -9.56 -2.59
CA PHE A 172 32.47 -8.30 -2.61
C PHE A 172 32.58 -7.70 -1.21
N THR A 173 31.49 -7.59 -0.46
CA THR A 173 31.51 -7.03 0.90
C THR A 173 32.19 -7.92 1.93
N ALA A 174 32.23 -9.24 1.72
CA ALA A 174 32.92 -10.19 2.57
C ALA A 174 34.44 -10.03 2.51
N ASN A 175 34.96 -9.53 1.39
CA ASN A 175 36.39 -9.23 1.18
C ASN A 175 36.82 -7.85 1.72
N ILE A 176 35.89 -7.11 2.37
CA ILE A 176 36.14 -5.78 2.96
C ILE A 176 36.24 -5.91 4.49
N HIS A 177 36.97 -5.00 5.15
CA HIS A 177 37.09 -4.92 6.63
C HIS A 177 35.77 -5.19 7.40
N ASP A 178 35.88 -5.91 8.53
CA ASP A 178 34.76 -6.42 9.35
C ASP A 178 33.66 -5.41 9.68
N TRP A 179 34.01 -4.15 9.97
CA TRP A 179 33.02 -3.12 10.32
C TRP A 179 32.13 -2.72 9.13
N ARG A 180 32.66 -2.75 7.89
CA ARG A 180 31.88 -2.47 6.67
C ARG A 180 30.95 -3.62 6.34
N ARG A 181 31.36 -4.85 6.64
CA ARG A 181 30.53 -6.05 6.55
C ARG A 181 29.35 -5.98 7.52
N ALA A 182 29.59 -5.64 8.78
CA ALA A 182 28.53 -5.43 9.78
C ALA A 182 27.55 -4.32 9.35
N LEU A 183 28.07 -3.20 8.83
CA LEU A 183 27.26 -2.09 8.35
C LEU A 183 26.38 -2.50 7.14
N TYR A 184 26.93 -3.29 6.21
CA TYR A 184 26.18 -3.81 5.07
C TYR A 184 25.03 -4.74 5.48
N TYR A 185 25.27 -5.72 6.35
CA TYR A 185 24.20 -6.60 6.84
C TYR A 185 23.15 -5.83 7.65
N GLY A 186 23.57 -4.83 8.43
CA GLY A 186 22.67 -3.89 9.07
C GLY A 186 21.78 -3.14 8.07
N SER A 187 22.37 -2.59 7.00
CA SER A 187 21.62 -1.92 5.94
C SER A 187 20.67 -2.86 5.18
N CYS A 188 21.05 -4.13 4.95
CA CYS A 188 20.15 -5.13 4.39
C CYS A 188 18.93 -5.36 5.29
N ALA A 189 19.13 -5.53 6.60
CA ALA A 189 18.03 -5.70 7.55
C ALA A 189 17.06 -4.50 7.51
N VAL A 190 17.58 -3.28 7.35
CA VAL A 190 16.79 -2.05 7.24
C VAL A 190 16.02 -1.95 5.92
N ILE A 191 16.58 -2.43 4.82
CA ILE A 191 15.84 -2.57 3.55
C ILE A 191 14.62 -3.47 3.76
N TYR A 192 14.81 -4.66 4.32
CA TYR A 192 13.67 -5.58 4.52
C TYR A 192 12.65 -5.03 5.51
N TRP A 193 13.10 -4.30 6.53
CA TRP A 193 12.21 -3.51 7.38
C TRP A 193 11.36 -2.55 6.56
N GLY A 194 11.96 -1.87 5.58
CA GLY A 194 11.27 -1.07 4.57
C GLY A 194 10.19 -1.86 3.82
N PHE A 195 10.48 -3.05 3.30
CA PHE A 195 9.47 -3.88 2.64
C PHE A 195 8.32 -4.30 3.56
N PHE A 196 8.60 -4.69 4.81
CA PHE A 196 7.54 -4.95 5.79
C PHE A 196 6.71 -3.70 6.07
N SER A 197 7.33 -2.53 6.16
CA SER A 197 6.62 -1.27 6.38
C SER A 197 5.65 -0.92 5.24
N VAL A 198 6.02 -1.23 3.98
CA VAL A 198 5.13 -1.02 2.82
C VAL A 198 3.90 -1.92 2.90
N VAL A 199 4.06 -3.18 3.31
CA VAL A 199 2.93 -4.10 3.55
C VAL A 199 1.97 -3.52 4.59
N VAL A 200 2.50 -3.02 5.71
CA VAL A 200 1.70 -2.37 6.77
C VAL A 200 1.00 -1.11 6.24
N ALA A 201 1.71 -0.27 5.48
CA ALA A 201 1.16 0.93 4.85
C ALA A 201 -0.02 0.61 3.91
N CYS A 202 0.12 -0.43 3.09
CA CYS A 202 -0.94 -0.90 2.20
C CYS A 202 -2.17 -1.39 2.99
N CYS A 203 -1.97 -2.06 4.12
CA CYS A 203 -3.07 -2.49 4.99
C CYS A 203 -3.77 -1.30 5.68
N ILE A 204 -3.01 -0.28 6.11
CA ILE A 204 -3.58 0.97 6.64
C ILE A 204 -4.42 1.67 5.56
N PHE A 205 -3.89 1.80 4.34
CA PHE A 205 -4.63 2.36 3.21
C PHE A 205 -5.92 1.60 2.90
N TYR A 206 -5.88 0.27 2.95
CA TYR A 206 -7.06 -0.56 2.81
C TYR A 206 -8.10 -0.28 3.88
N ILE A 207 -7.69 -0.10 5.13
CA ILE A 207 -8.59 0.27 6.22
C ILE A 207 -9.19 1.67 6.00
N CYS A 208 -8.41 2.66 5.53
CA CYS A 208 -8.94 3.96 5.14
C CYS A 208 -9.99 3.83 4.01
N CYS A 209 -9.75 2.97 3.03
CA CYS A 209 -10.73 2.70 1.97
C CYS A 209 -12.01 2.05 2.53
N LYS A 210 -11.87 1.10 3.45
CA LYS A 210 -13.01 0.46 4.11
C LYS A 210 -13.82 1.41 4.97
N ASP A 211 -13.15 2.27 5.69
CA ASP A 211 -13.76 3.33 6.48
C ASP A 211 -14.63 4.24 5.60
N ILE A 212 -14.12 4.73 4.46
CA ILE A 212 -14.93 5.46 3.47
C ILE A 212 -16.13 4.63 3.00
N MET A 213 -15.94 3.34 2.68
CA MET A 213 -17.04 2.48 2.23
C MET A 213 -18.16 2.37 3.26
N GLN A 214 -17.84 2.28 4.55
CA GLN A 214 -18.84 2.24 5.62
C GLN A 214 -19.62 3.55 5.71
N HIS A 215 -18.94 4.70 5.56
CA HIS A 215 -19.60 6.01 5.47
C HIS A 215 -20.51 6.12 4.23
N ILE A 216 -20.13 5.52 3.10
CA ILE A 216 -21.00 5.45 1.90
C ILE A 216 -22.26 4.63 2.22
N GLU A 217 -22.14 3.46 2.86
CA GLU A 217 -23.28 2.61 3.22
C GLU A 217 -24.22 3.28 4.23
N HIS A 218 -23.65 3.98 5.20
CA HIS A 218 -24.43 4.76 6.15
C HIS A 218 -25.20 5.88 5.44
N THR A 219 -24.51 6.64 4.59
CA THR A 219 -25.10 7.73 3.79
C THR A 219 -26.21 7.21 2.89
N GLU A 220 -26.01 6.08 2.21
CA GLU A 220 -27.04 5.42 1.40
C GLU A 220 -28.29 5.15 2.24
N THR A 221 -28.10 4.62 3.45
CA THR A 221 -29.20 4.24 4.34
C THR A 221 -29.99 5.45 4.82
N ILE A 222 -29.33 6.55 5.21
CA ILE A 222 -30.02 7.77 5.66
C ILE A 222 -30.70 8.50 4.50
N ILE A 223 -30.11 8.52 3.31
CA ILE A 223 -30.73 9.10 2.12
C ILE A 223 -32.01 8.35 1.79
N VAL A 224 -31.96 7.02 1.70
CA VAL A 224 -33.14 6.20 1.33
C VAL A 224 -34.22 6.23 2.41
N LYS A 225 -33.87 6.27 3.70
CA LYS A 225 -34.86 6.12 4.79
C LYS A 225 -35.35 7.44 5.39
N LYS A 226 -34.54 8.50 5.36
CA LYS A 226 -34.79 9.72 6.14
C LYS A 226 -34.91 10.98 5.28
N ALA A 227 -34.27 11.03 4.11
CA ALA A 227 -34.33 12.23 3.29
C ALA A 227 -35.75 12.43 2.74
N ARG A 228 -36.31 13.62 2.99
CA ARG A 228 -37.67 13.99 2.56
C ARG A 228 -37.70 14.91 1.35
N ASN A 229 -36.56 15.50 1.00
CA ASN A 229 -36.42 16.39 -0.15
C ASN A 229 -34.98 16.36 -0.70
N TYR A 230 -34.79 16.97 -1.87
CA TYR A 230 -33.49 17.05 -2.54
C TYR A 230 -32.43 17.75 -1.68
N LEU A 231 -32.78 18.85 -1.01
CA LEU A 231 -31.83 19.64 -0.23
C LEU A 231 -31.22 18.81 0.91
N MET A 232 -32.04 18.02 1.59
CA MET A 232 -31.60 17.12 2.66
C MET A 232 -30.74 15.98 2.12
N ALA A 233 -31.15 15.35 1.02
CA ALA A 233 -30.37 14.30 0.37
C ALA A 233 -29.00 14.80 -0.08
N ARG A 234 -28.96 16.01 -0.65
CA ARG A 234 -27.73 16.70 -1.05
C ARG A 234 -26.86 17.02 0.15
N GLN A 235 -27.43 17.53 1.25
CA GLN A 235 -26.66 17.81 2.47
C GLN A 235 -25.96 16.55 3.01
N TYR A 236 -26.65 15.41 3.03
CA TYR A 236 -26.05 14.13 3.43
C TYR A 236 -24.92 13.69 2.48
N HIS A 237 -25.12 13.87 1.18
CA HIS A 237 -24.12 13.57 0.17
C HIS A 237 -22.89 14.50 0.26
N ASP A 238 -23.08 15.80 0.46
CA ASP A 238 -22.00 16.78 0.62
C ASP A 238 -21.16 16.50 1.87
N CYS A 239 -21.81 16.06 2.96
CA CYS A 239 -21.11 15.61 4.16
C CYS A 239 -20.23 14.37 3.88
N LEU A 240 -20.75 13.38 3.14
CA LEU A 240 -19.98 12.22 2.71
C LEU A 240 -18.81 12.60 1.79
N LEU A 241 -19.02 13.51 0.83
CA LEU A 241 -17.97 13.97 -0.08
C LEU A 241 -16.84 14.64 0.69
N SER A 242 -17.16 15.58 1.58
CA SER A 242 -16.17 16.26 2.42
C SER A 242 -15.37 15.26 3.26
N TYR A 243 -16.05 14.30 3.90
CA TYR A 243 -15.40 13.25 4.67
C TYR A 243 -14.44 12.42 3.81
N ALA A 244 -14.95 11.88 2.71
CA ALA A 244 -14.17 11.03 1.81
C ALA A 244 -12.98 11.78 1.22
N GLU A 245 -13.16 13.05 0.80
CA GLU A 245 -12.08 13.89 0.29
C GLU A 245 -10.98 14.11 1.32
N ASN A 246 -11.32 14.35 2.58
CA ASN A 246 -10.34 14.51 3.65
C ASN A 246 -9.53 13.22 3.91
N VAL A 247 -10.21 12.07 3.99
CA VAL A 247 -9.53 10.76 4.12
C VAL A 247 -8.64 10.51 2.89
N MET A 248 -9.16 10.70 1.68
CA MET A 248 -8.40 10.53 0.43
C MET A 248 -7.17 11.45 0.38
N LYS A 249 -7.34 12.73 0.75
CA LYS A 249 -6.27 13.74 0.74
C LYS A 249 -5.14 13.36 1.70
N SER A 250 -5.46 12.78 2.86
CA SER A 250 -4.46 12.36 3.85
C SER A 250 -3.49 11.28 3.31
N MET A 251 -3.97 10.43 2.39
CA MET A 251 -3.18 9.32 1.81
C MET A 251 -2.79 9.55 0.33
N LYS A 252 -3.24 10.66 -0.28
CA LYS A 252 -3.10 10.92 -1.73
C LYS A 252 -1.64 10.92 -2.20
N LEU A 253 -0.75 11.56 -1.43
CA LEU A 253 0.66 11.67 -1.80
C LEU A 253 1.35 10.30 -1.74
N TRP A 254 1.14 9.55 -0.65
CA TRP A 254 1.64 8.19 -0.51
C TRP A 254 1.14 7.32 -1.66
N PHE A 255 -0.17 7.29 -1.89
CA PHE A 255 -0.77 6.44 -2.91
C PHE A 255 -0.32 6.81 -4.33
N GLY A 256 -0.16 8.10 -4.63
CA GLY A 256 0.32 8.56 -5.94
C GLY A 256 1.77 8.19 -6.21
N ILE A 257 2.68 8.41 -5.26
CA ILE A 257 4.09 8.00 -5.41
C ILE A 257 4.20 6.48 -5.48
N HIS A 258 3.45 5.77 -4.63
CA HIS A 258 3.43 4.32 -4.59
C HIS A 258 2.96 3.71 -5.92
N THR A 259 1.92 4.30 -6.54
CA THR A 259 1.42 3.88 -7.87
C THR A 259 2.37 4.27 -9.00
N LEU A 260 3.04 5.42 -8.93
CA LEU A 260 4.01 5.81 -9.95
C LEU A 260 5.22 4.87 -9.98
N LEU A 261 5.73 4.51 -8.80
CA LEU A 261 6.84 3.56 -8.68
C LEU A 261 6.42 2.14 -9.08
N PHE A 262 5.17 1.74 -8.83
CA PHE A 262 4.61 0.51 -9.38
C PHE A 262 4.68 0.46 -10.91
N MET A 263 4.18 1.51 -11.58
CA MET A 263 4.19 1.56 -13.04
C MET A 263 5.62 1.47 -13.58
N PHE A 264 6.58 2.12 -12.92
CA PHE A 264 7.99 2.00 -13.28
C PHE A 264 8.50 0.56 -13.13
N ILE A 265 8.25 -0.09 -11.98
CA ILE A 265 8.68 -1.47 -11.72
C ILE A 265 8.07 -2.44 -12.74
N ILE A 266 6.78 -2.31 -13.06
CA ILE A 266 6.11 -3.15 -14.06
C ILE A 266 6.74 -2.98 -15.44
N VAL A 267 7.07 -1.75 -15.85
CA VAL A 267 7.75 -1.50 -17.12
C VAL A 267 9.16 -2.11 -17.11
N SER A 268 9.91 -1.98 -16.01
CA SER A 268 11.24 -2.56 -15.86
C SER A 268 11.22 -4.09 -15.91
N VAL A 269 10.29 -4.73 -15.19
CA VAL A 269 10.07 -6.18 -15.25
C VAL A 269 9.73 -6.59 -16.68
N SER A 270 8.79 -5.90 -17.34
CA SER A 270 8.40 -6.18 -18.73
C SER A 270 9.58 -6.08 -19.71
N PHE A 271 10.47 -5.11 -19.51
CA PHE A 271 11.68 -4.94 -20.32
C PHE A 271 12.66 -6.10 -20.13
N GLU A 272 12.91 -6.52 -18.88
CA GLU A 272 13.74 -7.70 -18.57
C GLU A 272 13.17 -8.98 -19.20
N TRP A 273 11.84 -9.11 -19.26
CA TRP A 273 11.21 -10.20 -19.97
C TRP A 273 11.54 -10.17 -21.46
N VAL A 274 11.36 -9.03 -22.14
CA VAL A 274 11.66 -8.88 -23.57
C VAL A 274 13.13 -9.23 -23.87
N THR A 275 14.08 -8.83 -23.01
CA THR A 275 15.50 -9.16 -23.18
C THR A 275 15.79 -10.63 -22.88
N ALA A 276 15.12 -11.24 -21.90
CA ALA A 276 15.22 -12.67 -21.63
C ALA A 276 14.62 -13.55 -22.74
N PHE A 277 13.62 -13.05 -23.49
CA PHE A 277 13.06 -13.72 -24.66
C PHE A 277 13.95 -13.58 -25.92
N SER A 278 14.71 -12.50 -26.02
CA SER A 278 15.63 -12.27 -27.14
C SER A 278 17.02 -12.92 -26.96
N GLY A 279 17.41 -13.25 -25.72
CA GLY A 279 18.69 -13.90 -25.39
C GLY A 279 18.59 -15.39 -25.02
N LYS A 280 19.52 -16.22 -25.52
CA LYS A 280 19.74 -17.62 -25.10
C LYS A 280 20.38 -17.69 -23.69
N LYS A 281 19.70 -17.25 -22.62
CA LYS A 281 20.17 -17.53 -21.24
C LYS A 281 19.79 -18.97 -20.86
N HIS A 282 20.79 -19.80 -20.57
CA HIS A 282 20.59 -21.12 -19.97
C HIS A 282 20.43 -20.95 -18.46
N TYR A 283 19.23 -21.20 -17.94
CA TYR A 283 19.02 -21.37 -16.51
C TYR A 283 19.19 -22.85 -16.18
N ASN A 284 20.13 -23.17 -15.31
CA ASN A 284 20.44 -24.56 -14.94
C ASN A 284 19.36 -25.20 -14.05
N ASP A 285 18.47 -24.41 -13.45
CA ASP A 285 17.36 -24.92 -12.64
C ASP A 285 16.06 -24.12 -12.90
N ILE A 286 15.17 -24.72 -13.69
CA ILE A 286 13.88 -24.14 -14.06
C ILE A 286 12.97 -23.96 -12.83
N ALA A 287 13.07 -24.84 -11.83
CA ALA A 287 12.22 -24.79 -10.65
C ALA A 287 12.52 -23.55 -9.80
N ILE A 288 13.81 -23.22 -9.65
CA ILE A 288 14.26 -22.02 -8.91
C ILE A 288 13.81 -20.74 -9.61
N VAL A 289 13.85 -20.70 -10.95
CA VAL A 289 13.36 -19.55 -11.74
C VAL A 289 11.85 -19.41 -11.63
N VAL A 290 11.08 -20.50 -11.68
CA VAL A 290 9.61 -20.45 -11.53
C VAL A 290 9.23 -20.01 -10.11
N LEU A 291 9.92 -20.54 -9.09
CA LEU A 291 9.70 -20.17 -7.70
C LEU A 291 9.99 -18.70 -7.47
N SER A 292 11.15 -18.21 -7.97
CA SER A 292 11.49 -16.80 -7.83
C SER A 292 10.39 -15.96 -8.46
N GLN A 293 10.13 -16.11 -9.76
CA GLN A 293 9.14 -15.34 -10.50
C GLN A 293 7.76 -15.29 -9.83
N THR A 294 7.30 -16.43 -9.30
CA THR A 294 6.04 -16.50 -8.55
C THR A 294 6.07 -15.62 -7.29
N VAL A 295 7.17 -15.68 -6.52
CA VAL A 295 7.37 -14.89 -5.31
C VAL A 295 7.45 -13.39 -5.60
N GLY A 296 8.19 -12.96 -6.64
CA GLY A 296 8.28 -11.54 -7.00
C GLY A 296 6.98 -11.00 -7.60
N SER A 297 6.29 -11.75 -8.46
CA SER A 297 4.97 -11.37 -8.97
C SER A 297 3.94 -11.25 -7.84
N PHE A 298 3.96 -12.17 -6.88
CA PHE A 298 3.11 -12.11 -5.69
C PHE A 298 3.41 -10.88 -4.84
N PHE A 299 4.70 -10.60 -4.57
CA PHE A 299 5.14 -9.43 -3.83
C PHE A 299 4.74 -8.12 -4.52
N ILE A 300 4.90 -8.03 -5.85
CA ILE A 300 4.50 -6.86 -6.63
C ILE A 300 2.98 -6.70 -6.64
N ALA A 301 2.22 -7.78 -6.84
CA ALA A 301 0.77 -7.74 -6.78
C ALA A 301 0.25 -7.31 -5.41
N PHE A 302 0.83 -7.83 -4.33
CA PHE A 302 0.45 -7.48 -2.97
C PHE A 302 0.82 -6.04 -2.62
N ASN A 303 2.05 -5.60 -2.92
CA ASN A 303 2.43 -4.25 -2.56
C ASN A 303 1.74 -3.21 -3.42
N PHE A 304 1.47 -3.47 -4.69
CA PHE A 304 1.11 -2.40 -5.61
C PHE A 304 -0.24 -2.54 -6.31
N ALA A 305 -0.67 -3.74 -6.70
CA ALA A 305 -1.99 -3.92 -7.28
C ALA A 305 -3.10 -3.87 -6.22
N PHE A 306 -2.80 -4.30 -4.99
CA PHE A 306 -3.76 -4.30 -3.88
C PHE A 306 -4.26 -2.90 -3.48
N PRO A 307 -3.42 -1.85 -3.30
CA PRO A 307 -3.92 -0.50 -3.09
C PRO A 307 -4.83 0.01 -4.21
N ILE A 308 -4.51 -0.29 -5.47
CA ILE A 308 -5.34 0.07 -6.63
C ILE A 308 -6.69 -0.64 -6.55
N LEU A 309 -6.71 -1.93 -6.20
CA LEU A 309 -7.93 -2.70 -5.96
C LEU A 309 -8.77 -2.09 -4.83
N ALA A 310 -8.15 -1.73 -3.71
CA ALA A 310 -8.84 -1.10 -2.57
C ALA A 310 -9.51 0.23 -2.97
N ALA A 311 -8.76 1.11 -3.65
CA ALA A 311 -9.27 2.39 -4.14
C ALA A 311 -10.39 2.21 -5.18
N SER A 312 -10.25 1.22 -6.09
CA SER A 312 -11.29 0.92 -7.09
C SER A 312 -12.62 0.46 -6.46
N ARG A 313 -12.56 -0.22 -5.31
CA ARG A 313 -13.77 -0.66 -4.57
C ARG A 313 -14.52 0.52 -3.97
N VAL A 314 -13.82 1.55 -3.49
CA VAL A 314 -14.45 2.79 -3.02
C VAL A 314 -15.20 3.47 -4.15
N THR A 315 -14.56 3.62 -5.32
CA THR A 315 -15.22 4.15 -6.53
C THR A 315 -16.45 3.33 -6.91
N ALA A 316 -16.33 2.01 -6.96
CA ALA A 316 -17.46 1.12 -7.27
C ALA A 316 -18.58 1.23 -6.22
N LYS A 317 -18.24 1.49 -4.96
CA LYS A 317 -19.23 1.64 -3.88
C LYS A 317 -20.03 2.93 -4.02
N PHE A 318 -19.40 4.05 -4.39
CA PHE A 318 -20.13 5.28 -4.75
C PHE A 318 -21.11 5.03 -5.91
N GLU A 319 -20.66 4.36 -6.96
CA GLU A 319 -21.52 4.02 -8.10
C GLU A 319 -22.68 3.09 -7.71
N SER A 320 -22.42 2.12 -6.84
CA SER A 320 -23.46 1.24 -6.29
C SER A 320 -24.47 2.02 -5.46
N MET A 321 -24.02 2.94 -4.61
CA MET A 321 -24.90 3.79 -3.80
C MET A 321 -25.83 4.59 -4.70
N TYR A 322 -25.31 5.27 -5.74
CA TYR A 322 -26.15 6.04 -6.67
C TYR A 322 -27.18 5.16 -7.39
N ARG A 323 -26.79 3.96 -7.83
CA ARG A 323 -27.72 3.01 -8.45
C ARG A 323 -28.80 2.55 -7.46
N ASN A 324 -28.44 2.31 -6.21
CA ASN A 324 -29.39 1.86 -5.19
C ASN A 324 -30.37 2.96 -4.80
N ILE A 325 -29.88 4.19 -4.62
CA ILE A 325 -30.73 5.38 -4.39
C ILE A 325 -31.73 5.51 -5.54
N ASN A 326 -31.26 5.48 -6.79
CA ASN A 326 -32.12 5.60 -7.97
C ASN A 326 -33.16 4.46 -8.10
N ARG A 327 -32.84 3.24 -7.63
CA ARG A 327 -33.75 2.09 -7.69
C ARG A 327 -34.79 2.09 -6.59
N ARG A 328 -34.44 2.56 -5.39
CA ARG A 328 -35.27 2.45 -4.19
C ARG A 328 -36.19 3.64 -3.98
N TRP A 329 -35.91 4.78 -4.61
CA TRP A 329 -36.74 5.97 -4.45
C TRP A 329 -37.86 6.02 -5.49
N CYS A 330 -39.11 6.04 -5.02
CA CYS A 330 -40.27 6.26 -5.88
C CYS A 330 -40.34 7.74 -6.32
N PRO A 331 -40.62 8.01 -7.62
CA PRO A 331 -40.82 9.38 -8.12
C PRO A 331 -41.91 10.15 -7.37
N ASP A 332 -42.90 9.43 -6.83
CA ASP A 332 -44.04 10.00 -6.09
C ASP A 332 -43.66 10.57 -4.72
N GLU A 333 -42.57 10.06 -4.11
CA GLU A 333 -42.09 10.54 -2.80
C GLU A 333 -41.15 11.73 -2.93
N LEU A 334 -40.46 11.85 -4.06
CA LEU A 334 -39.47 12.90 -4.29
C LEU A 334 -39.27 13.14 -5.80
N PRO A 335 -40.06 14.06 -6.41
CA PRO A 335 -40.01 14.29 -7.86
C PRO A 335 -38.65 14.84 -8.36
N GLN A 336 -37.73 15.16 -7.45
CA GLN A 336 -36.42 15.75 -7.73
C GLN A 336 -35.27 14.72 -7.73
N VAL A 337 -35.56 13.41 -7.72
CA VAL A 337 -34.51 12.37 -7.77
C VAL A 337 -33.63 12.50 -9.00
N GLU A 338 -34.19 12.88 -10.16
CA GLU A 338 -33.39 13.12 -11.37
C GLU A 338 -32.38 14.26 -11.17
N VAL A 339 -32.77 15.32 -10.46
CA VAL A 339 -31.89 16.45 -10.12
C VAL A 339 -30.77 16.00 -9.19
N LEU A 340 -31.09 15.14 -8.20
CA LEU A 340 -30.08 14.54 -7.34
C LEU A 340 -29.10 13.65 -8.11
N MET A 341 -29.60 12.84 -9.04
CA MET A 341 -28.73 11.96 -9.83
C MET A 341 -27.84 12.74 -10.79
N ASP A 342 -28.32 13.82 -11.39
CA ASP A 342 -27.50 14.71 -12.21
C ASP A 342 -26.42 15.40 -11.36
N TYR A 343 -26.77 15.85 -10.16
CA TYR A 343 -25.81 16.37 -9.18
C TYR A 343 -24.73 15.33 -8.84
N CYS A 344 -25.12 14.13 -8.40
CA CYS A 344 -24.17 13.07 -8.02
C CYS A 344 -23.25 12.65 -9.18
N ARG A 345 -23.72 12.70 -10.43
CA ARG A 345 -22.88 12.45 -11.61
C ARG A 345 -21.82 13.54 -11.77
N ARG A 346 -22.17 14.82 -11.62
CA ARG A 346 -21.23 15.95 -11.74
C ARG A 346 -20.19 15.98 -10.62
N CYS A 347 -20.50 15.45 -9.44
CA CYS A 347 -19.53 15.33 -8.35
C CYS A 347 -18.41 14.32 -8.64
N GLU A 348 -18.58 13.42 -9.61
CA GLU A 348 -17.59 12.40 -10.02
C GLU A 348 -16.95 11.62 -8.86
N ALA A 349 -17.71 11.38 -7.79
CA ALA A 349 -17.16 10.82 -6.56
C ALA A 349 -16.46 9.47 -6.76
N GLY A 350 -15.34 9.29 -6.05
CA GLY A 350 -14.47 8.13 -6.10
C GLY A 350 -13.01 8.52 -5.97
N PHE A 351 -12.12 7.52 -5.96
CA PHE A 351 -10.69 7.78 -5.95
C PHE A 351 -10.22 8.18 -7.35
N THR A 352 -9.63 9.37 -7.45
CA THR A 352 -8.97 9.86 -8.66
C THR A 352 -7.47 9.99 -8.41
N LEU A 353 -6.67 9.48 -9.35
CA LEU A 353 -5.22 9.57 -9.31
C LEU A 353 -4.73 10.11 -10.66
N PHE A 354 -3.93 11.18 -10.64
CA PHE A 354 -3.45 11.86 -11.84
C PHE A 354 -4.55 12.23 -12.85
N GLY A 355 -5.74 12.58 -12.36
CA GLY A 355 -6.92 12.88 -13.19
C GLY A 355 -7.64 11.65 -13.75
N VAL A 356 -7.18 10.43 -13.44
CA VAL A 356 -7.81 9.18 -13.85
C VAL A 356 -8.60 8.59 -12.68
N LYS A 357 -9.89 8.30 -12.90
CA LYS A 357 -10.72 7.61 -11.92
C LYS A 357 -10.28 6.15 -11.81
N LEU A 358 -10.04 5.68 -10.58
CA LEU A 358 -9.64 4.30 -10.36
C LEU A 358 -10.85 3.37 -10.46
N THR A 359 -10.79 2.47 -11.44
CA THR A 359 -11.86 1.53 -11.77
C THR A 359 -11.40 0.09 -11.55
N ALA A 360 -12.36 -0.84 -11.47
CA ALA A 360 -12.08 -2.27 -11.38
C ALA A 360 -11.31 -2.79 -12.61
N GLN A 361 -11.51 -2.18 -13.78
CA GLN A 361 -10.76 -2.52 -15.00
C GLN A 361 -9.29 -2.15 -14.86
N LEU A 362 -8.98 -0.95 -14.36
CA LEU A 362 -7.60 -0.54 -14.13
C LEU A 362 -6.94 -1.43 -13.08
N ALA A 363 -7.66 -1.79 -12.02
CA ALA A 363 -7.15 -2.70 -11.01
C ALA A 363 -6.91 -4.13 -11.55
N LEU A 364 -7.80 -4.62 -12.43
CA LEU A 364 -7.61 -5.89 -13.14
C LEU A 364 -6.41 -5.84 -14.08
N ILE A 365 -6.25 -4.77 -14.87
CA ILE A 365 -5.09 -4.58 -15.74
C ILE A 365 -3.82 -4.55 -14.89
N SER A 366 -3.79 -3.80 -13.79
CA SER A 366 -2.65 -3.76 -12.87
C SER A 366 -2.32 -5.15 -12.32
N LEU A 367 -3.32 -5.91 -11.89
CA LEU A 367 -3.12 -7.28 -11.41
C LEU A 367 -2.59 -8.19 -12.52
N LEU A 368 -3.21 -8.17 -13.69
CA LEU A 368 -2.78 -8.96 -14.85
C LEU A 368 -1.35 -8.62 -15.25
N SER A 369 -0.96 -7.34 -15.27
CA SER A 369 0.39 -6.90 -15.58
C SER A 369 1.44 -7.48 -14.63
N CYS A 370 1.11 -7.74 -13.35
CA CYS A 370 2.00 -8.44 -12.42
C CYS A 370 2.25 -9.91 -12.83
N PHE A 371 1.32 -10.50 -13.59
CA PHE A 371 1.36 -11.89 -14.06
C PHE A 371 1.61 -12.03 -15.56
N VAL A 372 1.66 -10.96 -16.37
CA VAL A 372 1.92 -11.07 -17.83
C VAL A 372 3.32 -11.64 -18.12
N GLY A 373 4.26 -11.54 -17.17
CA GLY A 373 5.53 -12.30 -17.21
C GLY A 373 5.37 -13.83 -17.14
N PHE A 374 4.20 -14.36 -16.77
CA PHE A 374 3.93 -15.79 -16.60
C PHE A 374 3.85 -16.58 -17.93
N PHE A 375 3.63 -15.91 -19.06
CA PHE A 375 3.43 -16.57 -20.37
C PHE A 375 4.70 -17.17 -21.01
N LYS A 376 5.81 -17.29 -20.27
CA LYS A 376 7.04 -17.97 -20.75
C LYS A 376 7.08 -19.48 -20.50
N LEU A 377 6.01 -20.08 -19.96
CA LEU A 377 5.96 -21.53 -19.84
C LEU A 377 5.32 -22.15 -21.09
N TYR A 378 5.99 -23.17 -21.61
CA TYR A 378 5.63 -24.02 -22.77
C TYR A 378 6.32 -23.77 -24.12
N LYS A 379 7.61 -23.41 -24.11
CA LYS A 379 8.46 -23.79 -25.26
C LYS A 379 9.89 -24.13 -24.86
N LYS A 380 10.02 -25.20 -24.05
CA LYS A 380 11.19 -26.08 -23.95
C LYS A 380 10.81 -27.33 -23.15
N VAL A 381 10.02 -28.19 -23.78
CA VAL A 381 10.03 -29.63 -23.47
C VAL A 381 10.51 -30.28 -24.75
N GLU A 382 11.83 -30.42 -24.86
CA GLU A 382 12.54 -31.44 -25.63
C GLU A 382 13.72 -31.89 -24.79
#